data_AF-A0A1V2GTQ0-F1
#
_entry.id   AF-A0A1V2GTQ0-F1
#
_cell.length_a   1.000
_cell.length_b   1.000
_cell.length_c   1.000
_cell.angle_alpha   90.00
_cell.angle_beta   90.00
_cell.angle_gamma   90.00
#
_symmetry.space_group_name_H-M   'P 1'
#
loop_
_entity.id
_entity.type
_entity.pdbx_description
1 polymer ?
#
loop_
_entity_poly.entity_id
_entity_poly.type
_entity_poly.pdbx_seq_one_letter_code
_entity_poly.pdbx_strand_id
1 'polypeptide(L)' 'MIASRPVDIGGRFVGVAVSSHGGWRFKAVDPVVDDIDGARFDSPAEAARVARLVVQRAQDWVPAAQA' A
#
# COMPACT_ATOMS: atom_id res chain seq x y z
N MET A 1 8.02 21.58 0.83
CA MET A 1 7.33 20.94 1.98
C MET A 1 7.00 19.52 1.58
N ILE A 2 7.40 18.52 2.36
CA ILE A 2 7.06 17.11 2.10
C ILE A 2 5.75 16.83 2.83
N ALA A 3 4.72 16.43 2.10
CA ALA A 3 3.48 15.91 2.67
C ALA A 3 3.58 14.39 2.79
N SER A 4 3.05 13.84 3.87
CA SER A 4 2.90 12.39 4.04
C SER A 4 1.47 12.06 4.43
N ARG A 5 0.99 10.92 3.96
CA ARG A 5 -0.35 10.42 4.27
C ARG A 5 -0.26 8.96 4.68
N PRO A 6 -0.53 8.65 5.96
CA PRO A 6 -0.66 7.28 6.44
C PRO A 6 -1.72 6.51 5.63
N VAL A 7 -1.48 5.21 5.45
CA VAL A 7 -2.43 4.28 4.82
C VAL A 7 -2.74 3.17 5.81
N ASP A 8 -3.98 3.20 6.30
CA ASP A 8 -4.56 2.21 7.19
C ASP A 8 -5.66 1.44 6.46
N ILE A 9 -5.60 0.11 6.49
CA ILE A 9 -6.57 -0.79 5.87
C ILE A 9 -7.13 -1.71 6.94
N GLY A 10 -8.43 -1.60 7.23
CA GLY A 10 -9.08 -2.44 8.24
C GLY A 10 -8.51 -2.29 9.65
N GLY A 11 -8.01 -1.10 10.00
CA GLY A 11 -7.36 -0.83 11.29
C GLY A 11 -5.89 -1.27 11.38
N ARG A 12 -5.33 -1.83 10.29
CA ARG A 12 -3.91 -2.17 10.18
C ARG A 12 -3.18 -1.07 9.40
N PHE A 13 -2.18 -0.48 10.02
CA PHE A 13 -1.27 0.45 9.36
C PHE A 13 -0.35 -0.33 8.41
N VAL A 14 -0.43 -0.07 7.10
CA VAL A 14 0.30 -0.84 6.09
C VAL A 14 1.42 -0.07 5.41
N GLY A 15 1.39 1.27 5.45
CA GLY A 15 2.41 2.09 4.82
C GLY A 15 2.06 3.57 4.77
N VAL A 16 2.88 4.34 4.03
CA VAL A 16 2.76 5.79 3.91
C VAL A 16 2.90 6.22 2.45
N ALA A 17 2.00 7.06 1.97
CA ALA A 17 2.21 7.79 0.73
C ALA A 17 2.96 9.09 1.03
N VAL A 18 4.14 9.27 0.44
CA VAL A 18 5.01 10.44 0.64
C VAL A 18 5.05 11.26 -0.65
N SER A 19 4.77 12.56 -0.56
CA SER A 19 4.88 13.45 -1.72
C SER A 19 6.33 13.52 -2.20
N SER A 20 6.54 13.39 -3.50
CA SER A 20 7.84 13.51 -4.17
C SER A 20 7.72 14.42 -5.40
N HIS A 21 8.85 14.71 -6.05
CA HIS A 21 8.86 15.56 -7.25
C HIS A 21 8.04 14.92 -8.38
N GLY A 22 6.80 15.41 -8.55
CA GLY A 22 5.84 15.02 -9.57
C GLY A 22 4.94 13.82 -9.23
N GLY A 23 4.68 13.54 -7.95
CA GLY A 23 3.73 12.51 -7.55
C GLY A 23 3.87 12.06 -6.10
N TRP A 24 3.37 10.87 -5.79
CA TRP A 24 3.39 10.26 -4.47
C TRP A 24 4.11 8.93 -4.54
N ARG A 25 5.11 8.72 -3.69
CA ARG A 25 5.82 7.45 -3.56
C ARG A 25 5.27 6.70 -2.37
N PHE A 26 4.91 5.44 -2.55
CA PHE A 26 4.48 4.59 -1.45
C PHE A 26 5.69 4.00 -0.71
N LYS A 27 5.56 3.92 0.61
CA LYS A 27 6.52 3.28 1.51
C LYS A 27 5.81 2.20 2.29
N ALA A 28 6.14 0.95 1.99
CA ALA A 28 5.62 -0.21 2.69
C ALA A 28 6.18 -0.26 4.11
N VAL A 29 5.30 -0.59 5.05
CA VAL A 29 5.66 -0.93 6.44
C VAL A 29 5.23 -2.36 6.74
N ASP A 30 4.21 -2.84 6.05
CA ASP A 30 3.70 -4.19 6.18
C ASP A 30 4.11 -5.07 4.99
N PRO A 31 4.65 -6.29 5.22
CA PRO A 31 5.08 -7.18 4.15
C PRO A 31 4.00 -7.52 3.13
N VAL A 32 2.72 -7.45 3.53
CA VAL A 32 1.60 -7.72 2.62
C VAL A 32 1.54 -6.72 1.46
N VAL A 33 2.15 -5.54 1.59
CA VAL A 33 2.20 -4.49 0.56
C VAL A 33 3.61 -4.27 0.00
N ASP A 34 4.56 -5.18 0.23
CA ASP A 34 5.93 -5.05 -0.29
C ASP A 34 5.97 -4.95 -1.83
N ASP A 35 5.02 -5.60 -2.51
CA ASP A 35 4.87 -5.56 -3.97
C ASP A 35 4.70 -4.14 -4.54
N ILE A 36 4.29 -3.17 -3.72
CA ILE A 36 4.09 -1.78 -4.11
C ILE A 36 5.04 -0.81 -3.40
N ASP A 37 6.06 -1.30 -2.68
CA ASP A 37 7.07 -0.41 -2.10
C ASP A 37 7.80 0.39 -3.19
N GLY A 38 7.95 1.69 -2.96
CA GLY A 38 8.60 2.61 -3.90
C GLY A 38 7.78 2.95 -5.15
N ALA A 39 6.62 2.32 -5.36
CA ALA A 39 5.73 2.61 -6.47
C ALA A 39 5.26 4.07 -6.44
N ARG A 40 5.00 4.62 -7.63
CA ARG A 40 4.62 6.02 -7.82
C ARG A 40 3.17 6.13 -8.25
N PHE A 41 2.47 7.09 -7.64
CA PHE A 41 1.05 7.36 -7.86
C PHE A 41 0.83 8.85 -8.11
N ASP A 42 -0.23 9.19 -8.83
CA ASP A 42 -0.57 10.59 -9.12
C ASP A 42 -1.20 11.27 -7.89
N SER A 43 -1.84 10.47 -7.03
CA SER A 43 -2.48 10.94 -5.81
C SER A 43 -2.27 10.00 -4.63
N PRO A 44 -2.34 10.49 -3.39
CA PRO A 44 -2.26 9.64 -2.21
C PRO A 44 -3.51 8.75 -2.06
N ALA A 45 -4.64 9.17 -2.62
CA ALA A 45 -5.87 8.38 -2.63
C ALA A 45 -5.76 7.17 -3.56
N GLU A 46 -5.02 7.30 -4.67
CA GLU A 46 -4.70 6.19 -5.56
C GLU A 46 -3.77 5.19 -4.89
N ALA A 47 -2.70 5.66 -4.23
CA ALA A 47 -1.80 4.82 -3.46
C ALA A 47 -2.56 3.99 -2.40
N ALA A 48 -3.47 4.62 -1.65
CA ALA A 48 -4.31 3.94 -0.66
C ALA A 48 -5.28 2.91 -1.29
N ARG A 49 -5.82 3.21 -2.48
CA ARG A 49 -6.71 2.30 -3.20
C ARG A 49 -5.96 1.05 -3.66
N VAL A 50 -4.77 1.22 -4.23
CA VAL A 50 -3.94 0.10 -4.69
C VAL A 50 -3.46 -0.74 -3.52
N ALA A 51 -3.01 -0.12 -2.42
CA ALA A 51 -2.67 -0.84 -1.19
C ALA A 51 -3.85 -1.69 -0.67
N ARG A 52 -5.08 -1.17 -0.72
CA ARG A 52 -6.28 -1.94 -0.35
C ARG A 52 -6.49 -3.16 -1.24
N LEU A 53 -6.32 -3.01 -2.55
CA LEU A 53 -6.46 -4.12 -3.50
C LEU A 53 -5.41 -5.22 -3.26
N VAL A 54 -4.17 -4.82 -2.96
CA VAL A 54 -3.09 -5.77 -2.64
C VAL A 54 -3.42 -6.54 -1.35
N VAL A 55 -3.85 -5.86 -0.29
CA VAL A 55 -4.26 -6.50 0.97
C VAL A 55 -5.42 -7.47 0.74
N GLN A 56 -6.46 -7.06 0.00
CA GLN A 56 -7.60 -7.91 -0.31
C GLN A 56 -7.17 -9.17 -1.09
N ARG A 57 -6.33 -9.00 -2.11
CA ARG A 57 -5.79 -10.12 -2.89
C ARG A 57 -5.00 -11.10 -2.02
N ALA A 58 -4.21 -10.61 -1.08
CA ALA A 58 -3.44 -11.45 -0.16
C ALA A 58 -4.35 -12.22 0.83
N GLN A 59 -5.51 -11.65 1.19
CA GLN A 59 -6.51 -12.33 2.03
C GLN A 59 -7.29 -13.40 1.25
N ASP A 60 -7.62 -13.12 -0.01
CA ASP A 60 -8.30 -14.07 -0.89
C ASP A 60 -7.41 -15.25 -1.30
N TRP A 61 -6.09 -15.09 -1.21
CA TRP A 61 -5.13 -16.17 -1.41
C TRP A 61 -5.13 -17.13 -0.22
N VAL A 62 -5.96 -18.17 -0.29
CA VAL A 62 -5.81 -19.38 0.54
C VAL A 62 -4.72 -20.26 -0.11
N PRO A 63 -3.57 -20.52 0.54
CA PRO A 63 -2.60 -21.45 0.00
C PRO A 63 -3.25 -22.84 -0.10
N ALA A 64 -3.12 -23.51 -1.26
CA ALA A 64 -3.59 -24.87 -1.49
C ALA A 64 -2.84 -25.96 -0.69
N ALA A 65 -2.29 -25.62 0.49
CA ALA A 65 -1.44 -26.50 1.28
C ALA A 65 -2.14 -26.97 2.56
N GLN A 66 -3.32 -27.58 2.41
CA GLN A 66 -3.91 -28.54 3.38
C GLN A 66 -4.83 -29.51 2.62
N ALA A 67 -4.25 -30.49 1.93
CA ALA A 67 -4.93 -31.69 1.46
C ALA A 67 -3.97 -32.88 1.54
#